data_AF-M2W4C9-F1
#
_entry.id   AF-M2W4C9-F1
#
_cell.length_a   1.000
_cell.length_b   1.000
_cell.length_c   1.000
_cell.angle_alpha   90.00
_cell.angle_beta   90.00
_cell.angle_gamma   90.00
#
_symmetry.space_group_name_H-M   'P 1'
#
loop_
_entity.id
_entity.type
_entity.pdbx_description
1 polymer ?
#
loop_
_entity_poly.entity_id
_entity_poly.type
_entity_poly.pdbx_seq_one_letter_code
_entity_poly.pdbx_strand_id
1 'polypeptide(L)'
;MSDTTSRNNMKNWNETIQLEISTLERNILSHRTKESVQQLCVFDFDGTLVKTPCPEEGKEKYHQYYFQPWPFRSWWSRPESLLPPVISHPLPPELVISSVVSQFRYLDQELTNLCIVLTGRLSTVRPQVLRITQQLDVGILPWRVFCKPESLHWTTDTFTYKQQVLQELARRFGDIRRFIIYEDRLSQVNLFKNVLAPNMQKQFSIDTSLYHVKGEEIINYGTC
;
A
#
# COMPACT_ATOMS: atom_id res chain seq x y z
N MET A 1 5.69 -26.18 23.19
CA MET A 1 5.11 -26.42 21.85
C MET A 1 4.82 -25.13 21.05
N SER A 2 5.26 -23.95 21.51
CA SER A 2 4.96 -22.64 20.89
C SER A 2 6.05 -22.08 19.94
N ASP A 3 7.22 -22.72 19.83
CA ASP A 3 8.40 -22.15 19.16
C ASP A 3 8.59 -22.64 17.71
N THR A 4 8.00 -23.79 17.34
CA THR A 4 8.12 -24.35 15.98
C THR A 4 7.12 -23.72 14.99
N THR A 5 5.92 -23.37 15.47
CA THR A 5 4.86 -22.74 14.66
C THR A 5 5.20 -21.29 14.28
N SER A 6 5.83 -20.53 15.19
CA SER A 6 6.27 -19.16 14.91
C SER A 6 7.38 -19.11 13.85
N ARG A 7 8.35 -20.02 13.91
CA ARG A 7 9.46 -20.11 12.95
C ARG A 7 9.02 -20.56 11.55
N ASN A 8 8.06 -21.50 11.46
CA ASN A 8 7.51 -21.93 10.17
C ASN A 8 6.65 -20.85 9.52
N ASN A 9 5.86 -20.11 10.30
CA ASN A 9 5.12 -18.94 9.80
C ASN A 9 6.07 -17.81 9.38
N MET A 10 7.22 -17.66 10.06
CA MET A 10 8.27 -16.71 9.69
C MET A 10 9.03 -17.08 8.39
N LYS A 11 9.14 -18.37 8.02
CA LYS A 11 9.78 -18.72 6.74
C LYS A 11 8.85 -18.45 5.55
N ASN A 12 7.59 -18.82 5.67
CA ASN A 12 6.62 -18.78 4.57
C ASN A 12 6.20 -17.34 4.17
N TRP A 13 6.21 -16.37 5.10
CA TRP A 13 5.89 -14.96 4.76
C TRP A 13 7.01 -14.28 3.98
N ASN A 14 8.27 -14.47 4.40
CA ASN A 14 9.41 -13.89 3.71
C ASN A 14 9.39 -14.34 2.25
N GLU A 15 9.09 -15.62 2.00
CA GLU A 15 8.94 -16.15 0.64
C GLU A 15 7.86 -15.43 -0.18
N THR A 16 6.71 -15.08 0.43
CA THR A 16 5.63 -14.35 -0.27
C THR A 16 6.05 -12.93 -0.66
N ILE A 17 6.60 -12.14 0.28
CA ILE A 17 7.07 -10.79 -0.01
C ILE A 17 8.21 -10.82 -1.04
N GLN A 18 9.14 -11.76 -0.89
CA GLN A 18 10.25 -11.97 -1.81
C GLN A 18 9.75 -12.34 -3.22
N LEU A 19 8.69 -13.14 -3.34
CA LEU A 19 8.10 -13.51 -4.61
C LEU A 19 7.41 -12.31 -5.29
N GLU A 20 6.67 -11.49 -4.54
CA GLU A 20 6.06 -10.27 -5.07
C GLU A 20 7.12 -9.28 -5.55
N ILE A 21 8.16 -9.04 -4.74
CA ILE A 21 9.29 -8.18 -5.09
C ILE A 21 10.08 -8.75 -6.27
N SER A 22 10.30 -10.06 -6.34
CA SER A 22 10.94 -10.70 -7.50
C SER A 22 10.09 -10.60 -8.76
N THR A 23 8.77 -10.56 -8.63
CA THR A 23 7.86 -10.32 -9.77
C THR A 23 7.94 -8.87 -10.22
N LEU A 24 7.91 -7.91 -9.29
CA LEU A 24 8.15 -6.49 -9.57
C LEU A 24 9.48 -6.29 -10.30
N GLU A 25 10.57 -6.85 -9.79
CA GLU A 25 11.90 -6.74 -10.38
C GLU A 25 11.98 -7.29 -11.79
N ARG A 26 11.44 -8.50 -12.04
CA ARG A 26 11.42 -9.08 -13.39
C ARG A 26 10.69 -8.18 -14.38
N ASN A 27 9.56 -7.61 -13.96
CA ASN A 27 8.79 -6.70 -14.82
C ASN A 27 9.51 -5.36 -15.04
N ILE A 28 10.16 -4.80 -14.02
CA ILE A 28 10.98 -3.60 -14.17
C ILE A 28 12.16 -3.86 -15.12
N LEU A 29 12.86 -4.98 -14.94
CA LEU A 29 14.03 -5.35 -15.74
C LEU A 29 13.71 -5.58 -17.22
N SER A 30 12.46 -5.91 -17.55
CA SER A 30 12.04 -6.00 -18.96
C SER A 30 11.88 -4.64 -19.65
N HIS A 31 11.90 -3.52 -18.92
CA HIS A 31 11.70 -2.18 -19.46
C HIS A 31 12.84 -1.19 -19.11
N ARG A 32 13.68 -1.48 -18.11
CA ARG A 32 14.82 -0.64 -17.66
C ARG A 32 15.79 -1.44 -16.78
N THR A 33 17.00 -0.94 -16.54
CA THR A 33 17.95 -1.58 -15.60
C THR A 33 17.54 -1.33 -14.13
N LYS A 34 17.99 -2.17 -13.20
CA LYS A 34 17.68 -1.99 -11.76
C LYS A 34 18.30 -0.70 -11.21
N GLU A 35 19.48 -0.38 -11.71
CA GLU A 35 20.33 0.75 -11.33
C GLU A 35 19.76 2.10 -11.79
N SER A 36 18.65 2.09 -12.54
CA SER A 36 17.99 3.33 -12.94
C SER A 36 17.03 3.87 -11.87
N VAL A 37 16.60 3.05 -10.90
CA VAL A 37 15.60 3.46 -9.90
C VAL A 37 16.28 4.19 -8.74
N GLN A 38 16.08 5.50 -8.66
CA GLN A 38 16.65 6.38 -7.63
C GLN A 38 15.62 6.77 -6.56
N GLN A 39 14.32 6.75 -6.90
CA GLN A 39 13.25 7.09 -5.97
C GLN A 39 12.18 5.99 -5.94
N LEU A 40 11.80 5.57 -4.73
CA LEU A 40 10.63 4.73 -4.51
C LEU A 40 9.48 5.60 -4.02
N CYS A 41 8.43 5.71 -4.83
CA CYS A 41 7.23 6.46 -4.53
C CYS A 41 6.14 5.51 -4.04
N VAL A 42 5.71 5.66 -2.80
CA VAL A 42 4.84 4.72 -2.10
C VAL A 42 3.52 5.41 -1.80
N PHE A 43 2.43 4.82 -2.27
CA PHE A 43 1.09 5.32 -2.04
C PHE A 43 0.30 4.28 -1.25
N ASP A 44 -0.28 4.66 -0.11
CA ASP A 44 -1.34 3.85 0.49
C ASP A 44 -2.60 3.86 -0.40
N PHE A 45 -3.54 2.96 -0.11
CA PHE A 45 -4.77 2.81 -0.88
C PHE A 45 -5.97 3.47 -0.19
N ASP A 46 -6.37 2.94 0.97
CA ASP A 46 -7.56 3.36 1.71
C ASP A 46 -7.32 4.76 2.30
N GLY A 47 -8.19 5.73 1.99
CA GLY A 47 -8.03 7.12 2.46
C GLY A 47 -6.91 7.92 1.77
N THR A 48 -6.09 7.29 0.93
CA THR A 48 -4.94 7.92 0.24
C THR A 48 -5.15 8.07 -1.27
N LEU A 49 -5.37 6.96 -1.99
CA LEU A 49 -5.76 7.01 -3.42
C LEU A 49 -7.28 7.07 -3.58
N VAL A 50 -8.00 6.39 -2.68
CA VAL A 50 -9.45 6.21 -2.75
C VAL A 50 -10.05 6.39 -1.35
N LYS A 51 -11.11 7.19 -1.24
CA LYS A 51 -11.93 7.39 -0.04
C LYS A 51 -12.80 6.16 0.20
N THR A 52 -12.19 5.02 0.51
CA THR A 52 -12.90 3.80 0.86
C THR A 52 -13.68 3.98 2.17
N PRO A 53 -14.93 3.49 2.27
CA PRO A 53 -15.70 3.62 3.50
C PRO A 53 -15.02 2.97 4.71
N CYS A 54 -15.01 3.69 5.83
CA CYS A 54 -14.67 3.13 7.13
C CYS A 54 -15.70 2.07 7.56
N PRO A 55 -15.39 1.22 8.56
CA PRO A 55 -16.29 0.18 9.03
C PRO A 55 -17.68 0.69 9.41
N GLU A 56 -17.78 1.88 9.99
CA GLU A 56 -19.04 2.46 10.43
C GLU A 56 -19.94 2.80 9.23
N GLU A 57 -19.41 3.58 8.29
CA GLU A 57 -20.13 3.99 7.08
C GLU A 57 -20.47 2.80 6.18
N GLY A 58 -19.50 1.91 5.95
CA GLY A 58 -19.66 0.83 5.01
C GLY A 58 -20.57 -0.29 5.52
N LYS A 59 -20.58 -0.58 6.82
CA LYS A 59 -21.53 -1.54 7.40
C LYS A 59 -22.95 -1.00 7.37
N GLU A 60 -23.13 0.31 7.53
CA GLU A 60 -24.42 0.96 7.37
C GLU A 60 -24.93 0.84 5.92
N LYS A 61 -24.09 1.15 4.93
CA LYS A 61 -24.40 0.94 3.50
C LYS A 61 -24.79 -0.51 3.19
N TYR A 62 -24.06 -1.47 3.76
CA TYR A 62 -24.37 -2.89 3.63
C TYR A 62 -25.75 -3.23 4.21
N HIS A 63 -26.03 -2.75 5.43
CA HIS A 63 -27.30 -2.99 6.11
C HIS A 63 -28.49 -2.37 5.36
N GLN A 64 -28.36 -1.13 4.88
CA GLN A 64 -29.43 -0.47 4.12
C GLN A 64 -29.81 -1.20 2.84
N TYR A 65 -28.84 -1.84 2.19
CA TYR A 65 -29.06 -2.54 0.92
C TYR A 65 -29.55 -3.98 1.10
N TYR A 66 -28.92 -4.74 2.01
CA TYR A 66 -29.24 -6.16 2.21
C TYR A 66 -30.28 -6.40 3.30
N PHE A 67 -30.67 -5.36 4.05
CA PHE A 67 -31.52 -5.46 5.24
C PHE A 67 -30.98 -6.46 6.28
N GLN A 68 -29.65 -6.60 6.34
CA GLN A 68 -28.95 -7.53 7.22
C GLN A 68 -27.72 -6.87 7.84
N PRO A 69 -27.41 -7.15 9.11
CA PRO A 69 -26.17 -6.67 9.71
C PRO A 69 -24.97 -7.26 8.99
N TRP A 70 -23.84 -6.56 9.07
CA TRP A 70 -22.58 -7.06 8.53
C TRP A 70 -22.21 -8.42 9.16
N PRO A 71 -22.11 -9.50 8.36
CA PRO A 71 -22.04 -10.87 8.89
C PRO A 71 -20.63 -11.28 9.35
N PHE A 72 -19.62 -10.44 9.09
CA PHE A 72 -18.22 -10.78 9.35
C PHE A 72 -17.64 -10.04 10.55
N ARG A 73 -16.70 -10.68 11.26
CA ARG A 73 -16.02 -10.04 12.39
C ARG A 73 -15.14 -8.83 12.00
N SER A 74 -14.55 -8.87 10.81
CA SER A 74 -13.58 -7.88 10.34
C SER A 74 -14.10 -7.17 9.09
N TRP A 75 -13.81 -5.89 8.97
CA TRP A 75 -14.12 -5.06 7.80
C TRP A 75 -12.99 -5.13 6.77
N TRP A 76 -11.77 -4.81 7.22
CA TRP A 76 -10.60 -4.61 6.37
C TRP A 76 -10.12 -5.87 5.62
N SER A 77 -10.47 -7.05 6.13
CA SER A 77 -10.10 -8.36 5.56
C SER A 77 -11.14 -8.94 4.59
N ARG A 78 -12.24 -8.23 4.34
CA ARG A 78 -13.39 -8.78 3.60
C ARG A 78 -13.53 -8.15 2.22
N PRO A 79 -13.56 -8.95 1.15
CA PRO A 79 -13.83 -8.47 -0.20
C PRO A 79 -15.08 -7.58 -0.29
N GLU A 80 -16.13 -7.92 0.45
CA GLU A 80 -17.43 -7.24 0.48
C GLU A 80 -17.32 -5.77 0.89
N SER A 81 -16.27 -5.39 1.63
CA SER A 81 -16.02 -3.99 2.01
C SER A 81 -15.57 -3.11 0.83
N LEU A 82 -15.20 -3.72 -0.30
CA LEU A 82 -14.79 -3.05 -1.54
C LEU A 82 -15.64 -3.47 -2.74
N LEU A 83 -16.81 -4.07 -2.51
CA LEU A 83 -17.76 -4.48 -3.55
C LEU A 83 -19.08 -3.69 -3.43
N PRO A 84 -19.91 -3.66 -4.48
CA PRO A 84 -21.26 -3.15 -4.37
C PRO A 84 -22.03 -3.91 -3.27
N PRO A 85 -22.84 -3.22 -2.47
CA PRO A 85 -23.25 -1.81 -2.54
C PRO A 85 -22.28 -0.83 -1.85
N VAL A 86 -21.25 -1.32 -1.15
CA VAL A 86 -20.34 -0.49 -0.34
C VAL A 86 -19.50 0.43 -1.23
N ILE A 87 -18.92 -0.15 -2.29
CA ILE A 87 -18.24 0.60 -3.35
C ILE A 87 -18.81 0.16 -4.70
N SER A 88 -19.51 1.09 -5.36
CA SER A 88 -20.16 0.89 -6.65
C SER A 88 -19.18 0.46 -7.76
N HIS A 89 -19.77 -0.03 -8.85
CA HIS A 89 -19.09 -0.22 -10.12
C HIS A 89 -19.93 0.43 -11.23
N PRO A 90 -19.43 1.42 -11.97
CA PRO A 90 -18.07 1.99 -11.91
C PRO A 90 -17.76 2.70 -10.58
N LEU A 91 -16.45 2.93 -10.31
CA LEU A 91 -15.96 3.67 -9.15
C LEU A 91 -16.49 5.11 -9.22
N PRO A 92 -17.22 5.60 -8.21
CA PRO A 92 -17.70 6.98 -8.19
C PRO A 92 -16.53 7.98 -8.14
N PRO A 93 -16.50 9.04 -8.99
CA PRO A 93 -15.41 10.00 -9.02
C PRO A 93 -15.12 10.69 -7.69
N GLU A 94 -16.14 10.92 -6.86
CA GLU A 94 -16.02 11.54 -5.55
C GLU A 94 -15.20 10.71 -4.55
N LEU A 95 -15.12 9.39 -4.77
CA LEU A 95 -14.29 8.50 -3.97
C LEU A 95 -12.82 8.52 -4.42
N VAL A 96 -12.50 9.12 -5.56
CA VAL A 96 -11.10 9.28 -5.99
C VAL A 96 -10.48 10.48 -5.30
N ILE A 97 -9.28 10.31 -4.76
CA ILE A 97 -8.48 11.43 -4.25
C ILE A 97 -7.63 11.95 -5.41
N SER A 98 -8.19 12.92 -6.13
CA SER A 98 -7.67 13.35 -7.43
C SER A 98 -6.30 14.01 -7.32
N SER A 99 -6.03 14.72 -6.22
CA SER A 99 -4.71 15.31 -5.97
C SER A 99 -3.60 14.26 -5.88
N VAL A 100 -3.84 13.17 -5.15
CA VAL A 100 -2.86 12.08 -4.97
C VAL A 100 -2.72 11.25 -6.23
N VAL A 101 -3.82 10.98 -6.95
CA VAL A 101 -3.75 10.30 -8.26
C VAL A 101 -2.97 11.13 -9.27
N SER A 102 -3.13 12.46 -9.29
CA SER A 102 -2.35 13.34 -10.15
C SER A 102 -0.86 13.30 -9.78
N GLN A 103 -0.54 13.23 -8.49
CA GLN A 103 0.83 13.11 -8.01
C GLN A 103 1.46 11.75 -8.38
N PHE A 104 0.70 10.66 -8.30
CA PHE A 104 1.13 9.36 -8.82
C PHE A 104 1.48 9.46 -10.30
N ARG A 105 0.58 10.04 -11.12
CA ARG A 105 0.80 10.21 -12.55
C ARG A 105 2.07 10.99 -12.85
N TYR A 106 2.26 12.11 -12.16
CA TYR A 106 3.43 12.97 -12.31
C TYR A 106 4.72 12.23 -11.96
N LEU A 107 4.76 11.54 -10.82
CA LEU A 107 5.96 10.82 -10.38
C LEU A 107 6.27 9.61 -11.27
N ASP A 108 5.25 8.93 -11.81
CA ASP A 108 5.43 7.72 -12.62
C ASP A 108 5.91 7.99 -14.06
N GLN A 109 5.89 9.24 -14.50
CA GLN A 109 6.47 9.66 -15.80
C GLN A 109 8.01 9.61 -15.78
N GLU A 110 8.62 9.74 -14.61
CA GLU A 110 10.08 9.75 -14.46
C GLU A 110 10.63 8.32 -14.41
N LEU A 111 11.53 7.99 -15.34
CA LEU A 111 12.13 6.65 -15.43
C LEU A 111 13.00 6.30 -14.22
N THR A 112 13.44 7.30 -13.46
CA THR A 112 14.18 7.12 -12.20
C THR A 112 13.27 6.84 -11.01
N ASN A 113 11.96 6.98 -11.18
CA ASN A 113 10.97 6.72 -10.16
C ASN A 113 10.35 5.33 -10.33
N LEU A 114 10.07 4.71 -9.19
CA LEU A 114 9.25 3.52 -9.10
C LEU A 114 8.05 3.82 -8.20
N CYS A 115 6.88 3.99 -8.80
CA CYS A 115 5.64 4.16 -8.07
C CYS A 115 5.01 2.80 -7.73
N ILE A 116 4.66 2.60 -6.46
CA ILE A 116 3.95 1.41 -5.98
C ILE A 116 2.77 1.80 -5.10
N VAL A 117 1.77 0.92 -5.04
CA VAL A 117 0.69 0.97 -4.05
C VAL A 117 1.02 -0.03 -2.95
N LEU A 118 1.04 0.40 -1.69
CA LEU A 118 1.36 -0.45 -0.55
C LEU A 118 0.28 -0.30 0.52
N THR A 119 -0.63 -1.28 0.58
CA THR A 119 -1.84 -1.23 1.41
C THR A 119 -1.82 -2.26 2.54
N GLY A 120 -2.48 -1.92 3.65
CA GLY A 120 -2.76 -2.84 4.75
C GLY A 120 -3.86 -3.87 4.44
N ARG A 121 -4.58 -3.77 3.32
CA ARG A 121 -5.56 -4.77 2.88
C ARG A 121 -4.91 -6.13 2.71
N LEU A 122 -5.63 -7.19 3.10
CA LEU A 122 -5.12 -8.55 2.96
C LEU A 122 -5.00 -8.96 1.49
N SER A 123 -4.06 -9.85 1.18
CA SER A 123 -3.85 -10.40 -0.16
C SER A 123 -5.09 -11.08 -0.75
N THR A 124 -5.98 -11.63 0.08
CA THR A 124 -7.28 -12.17 -0.34
C THR A 124 -8.25 -11.11 -0.88
N VAL A 125 -8.04 -9.83 -0.54
CA VAL A 125 -8.81 -8.67 -1.01
C VAL A 125 -8.16 -8.00 -2.24
N ARG A 126 -6.99 -8.49 -2.67
CA ARG A 126 -6.24 -7.94 -3.82
C ARG A 126 -7.07 -7.82 -5.10
N PRO A 127 -7.93 -8.78 -5.50
CA PRO A 127 -8.74 -8.62 -6.71
C PRO A 127 -9.63 -7.37 -6.67
N GLN A 128 -10.16 -7.00 -5.51
CA GLN A 128 -11.01 -5.82 -5.35
C GLN A 128 -10.20 -4.53 -5.33
N VAL A 129 -9.02 -4.54 -4.71
CA VAL A 129 -8.07 -3.42 -4.79
C VAL A 129 -7.69 -3.17 -6.25
N LEU A 130 -7.31 -4.22 -6.99
CA LEU A 130 -6.95 -4.12 -8.40
C LEU A 130 -8.10 -3.62 -9.27
N ARG A 131 -9.33 -4.14 -9.07
CA ARG A 131 -10.54 -3.66 -9.74
C ARG A 131 -10.70 -2.14 -9.58
N ILE A 132 -10.42 -1.60 -8.40
CA ILE A 132 -10.55 -0.18 -8.11
C ILE A 132 -9.38 0.60 -8.71
N THR A 133 -8.12 0.16 -8.49
CA THR A 133 -6.94 0.87 -8.99
C THR A 133 -6.87 0.91 -10.52
N GLN A 134 -7.42 -0.10 -11.21
CA GLN A 134 -7.53 -0.12 -12.68
C GLN A 134 -8.55 0.88 -13.24
N GLN A 135 -9.48 1.35 -12.41
CA GLN A 135 -10.41 2.43 -12.77
C GLN A 135 -9.82 3.82 -12.51
N LEU A 136 -8.62 3.90 -11.91
CA LEU A 136 -7.87 5.15 -11.82
C LEU A 136 -7.15 5.40 -13.14
N ASP A 137 -7.20 6.62 -13.64
CA ASP A 137 -6.61 7.05 -14.92
C ASP A 137 -5.08 7.22 -14.85
N VAL A 138 -4.39 6.23 -14.29
CA VAL A 138 -2.94 6.21 -14.05
C VAL A 138 -2.27 4.88 -14.38
N GLY A 139 -3.02 3.89 -14.89
CA GLY A 139 -2.44 2.65 -15.40
C GLY A 139 -1.69 1.82 -14.36
N ILE A 140 -2.11 1.82 -13.10
CA ILE A 140 -1.46 1.05 -12.03
C ILE A 140 -1.48 -0.45 -12.37
N LEU A 141 -0.30 -0.99 -12.63
CA LEU A 141 -0.12 -2.38 -13.01
C LEU A 141 -0.22 -3.31 -11.79
N PRO A 142 -0.76 -4.54 -11.93
CA PRO A 142 -0.98 -5.44 -10.79
C PRO A 142 0.27 -5.77 -9.97
N TRP A 143 1.44 -5.83 -10.61
CA TRP A 143 2.73 -6.12 -9.96
C TRP A 143 3.31 -4.92 -9.19
N ARG A 144 2.67 -3.74 -9.26
CA ARG A 144 3.00 -2.55 -8.46
C ARG A 144 2.12 -2.41 -7.21
N VAL A 145 1.18 -3.32 -6.99
CA VAL A 145 0.26 -3.29 -5.84
C VAL A 145 0.67 -4.35 -4.84
N PHE A 146 0.95 -3.95 -3.60
CA PHE A 146 1.37 -4.83 -2.52
C PHE A 146 0.30 -4.86 -1.43
N CYS A 147 -0.26 -6.05 -1.21
CA CYS A 147 -1.24 -6.30 -0.17
C CYS A 147 -0.61 -7.11 0.96
N LYS A 148 -1.05 -6.87 2.19
CA LYS A 148 -0.57 -7.60 3.36
C LYS A 148 -0.89 -9.10 3.22
N PRO A 149 0.09 -10.01 3.30
CA PRO A 149 -0.17 -11.44 3.24
C PRO A 149 -1.18 -11.89 4.30
N GLU A 150 -2.11 -12.78 3.93
CA GLU A 150 -3.11 -13.33 4.85
C GLU A 150 -2.47 -14.02 6.08
N SER A 151 -1.32 -14.66 5.88
CA SER A 151 -0.52 -15.28 6.94
C SER A 151 -0.06 -14.31 8.03
N LEU A 152 -0.07 -13.00 7.76
CA LEU A 152 0.33 -11.93 8.69
C LEU A 152 -0.86 -11.23 9.36
N HIS A 153 -2.11 -11.63 9.07
CA HIS A 153 -3.29 -10.88 9.47
C HIS A 153 -3.30 -10.55 10.97
N TRP A 154 -3.03 -11.54 11.83
CA TRP A 154 -3.11 -11.42 13.29
C TRP A 154 -1.76 -11.22 14.00
N THR A 155 -0.65 -11.38 13.28
CA THR A 155 0.70 -11.48 13.86
C THR A 155 1.57 -10.26 13.59
N THR A 156 1.19 -9.42 12.63
CA THR A 156 1.98 -8.25 12.23
C THR A 156 1.02 -7.10 12.01
N ASP A 157 1.30 -5.93 12.58
CA ASP A 157 0.53 -4.73 12.28
C ASP A 157 0.86 -4.18 10.87
N THR A 158 0.04 -3.26 10.38
CA THR A 158 0.22 -2.69 9.04
C THR A 158 1.56 -1.98 8.88
N PHE A 159 2.01 -1.24 9.89
CA PHE A 159 3.26 -0.49 9.81
C PHE A 159 4.45 -1.45 9.70
N THR A 160 4.51 -2.47 10.56
CA THR A 160 5.59 -3.47 10.51
C THR A 160 5.65 -4.19 9.16
N TYR A 161 4.50 -4.57 8.59
CA TYR A 161 4.44 -5.13 7.24
C TYR A 161 5.00 -4.16 6.18
N LYS A 162 4.54 -2.89 6.19
CA LYS A 162 5.02 -1.89 5.22
C LYS A 162 6.51 -1.66 5.34
N GLN A 163 7.03 -1.53 6.57
CA GLN A 163 8.45 -1.39 6.84
C GLN A 163 9.26 -2.56 6.25
N GLN A 164 8.80 -3.80 6.41
CA GLN A 164 9.50 -4.97 5.86
C GLN A 164 9.56 -4.95 4.33
N VAL A 165 8.44 -4.61 3.67
CA VAL A 165 8.42 -4.48 2.19
C VAL A 165 9.40 -3.41 1.73
N LEU A 166 9.40 -2.24 2.37
CA LEU A 166 10.28 -1.13 2.00
C LEU A 166 11.76 -1.44 2.25
N GLN A 167 12.08 -2.11 3.36
CA GLN A 167 13.43 -2.60 3.64
C GLN A 167 13.91 -3.60 2.58
N GLU A 168 13.03 -4.49 2.14
CA GLU A 168 13.40 -5.47 1.13
C GLU A 168 13.57 -4.84 -0.25
N LEU A 169 12.72 -3.87 -0.62
CA LEU A 169 12.92 -3.08 -1.82
C LEU A 169 14.26 -2.32 -1.79
N ALA A 170 14.62 -1.70 -0.66
CA ALA A 170 15.93 -1.04 -0.51
C ALA A 170 17.11 -2.01 -0.69
N ARG A 171 17.02 -3.25 -0.18
CA ARG A 171 18.07 -4.26 -0.37
C ARG A 171 18.22 -4.70 -1.82
N ARG A 172 17.10 -4.79 -2.54
CA ARG A 172 17.06 -5.37 -3.88
C ARG A 172 17.32 -4.34 -4.99
N PHE A 173 17.02 -3.08 -4.72
CA PHE A 173 17.27 -1.92 -5.58
C PHE A 173 18.31 -1.02 -4.91
N GLY A 174 19.59 -1.32 -5.12
CA GLY A 174 20.70 -0.69 -4.39
C GLY A 174 20.92 0.80 -4.67
N ASP A 175 20.33 1.35 -5.73
CA ASP A 175 20.50 2.77 -6.12
C ASP A 175 19.38 3.69 -5.64
N ILE A 176 18.40 3.17 -4.89
CA ILE A 176 17.39 4.04 -4.27
C ILE A 176 18.07 4.96 -3.26
N ARG A 177 17.84 6.26 -3.41
CA ARG A 177 18.35 7.31 -2.51
C ARG A 177 17.24 8.02 -1.75
N ARG A 178 15.99 7.86 -2.19
CA ARG A 178 14.85 8.53 -1.59
C ARG A 178 13.59 7.67 -1.61
N PHE A 179 12.90 7.65 -0.49
CA PHE A 179 11.51 7.25 -0.38
C PHE A 179 10.61 8.48 -0.38
N ILE A 180 9.49 8.42 -1.11
CA ILE A 180 8.44 9.43 -1.13
C ILE A 180 7.15 8.72 -0.73
N ILE A 181 6.61 8.98 0.46
CA ILE A 181 5.49 8.21 1.01
C ILE A 181 4.26 9.09 1.20
N TYR A 182 3.13 8.65 0.63
CA TYR A 182 1.79 9.22 0.81
C TYR A 182 0.95 8.28 1.68
N GLU A 183 0.44 8.78 2.80
CA GLU A 183 -0.32 8.02 3.80
C GLU A 183 -1.36 8.93 4.47
N ASP A 184 -2.59 8.45 4.64
CA ASP A 184 -3.71 9.20 5.23
C ASP A 184 -3.74 9.15 6.76
N ARG A 185 -3.14 8.11 7.35
CA ARG A 185 -3.16 7.93 8.80
C ARG A 185 -1.99 8.65 9.43
N LEU A 186 -2.27 9.77 10.10
CA LEU A 186 -1.27 10.54 10.86
C LEU A 186 -0.43 9.68 11.81
N SER A 187 -1.02 8.66 12.44
CA SER A 187 -0.28 7.74 13.30
C SER A 187 0.77 6.93 12.53
N GLN A 188 0.47 6.49 11.30
CA GLN A 188 1.45 5.83 10.43
C GLN A 188 2.49 6.81 9.90
N VAL A 189 2.10 8.03 9.51
CA VAL A 189 3.04 9.09 9.13
C VAL A 189 4.07 9.33 10.23
N ASN A 190 3.64 9.39 11.49
CA ASN A 190 4.53 9.55 12.64
C ASN A 190 5.46 8.34 12.85
N LEU A 191 4.97 7.10 12.64
CA LEU A 191 5.82 5.91 12.69
C LEU A 191 6.84 5.89 11.55
N PHE A 192 6.45 6.28 10.34
CA PHE A 192 7.39 6.43 9.23
C PHE A 192 8.46 7.48 9.54
N LYS A 193 8.06 8.62 10.10
CA LYS A 193 8.98 9.70 10.46
C LYS A 193 9.96 9.32 11.56
N ASN A 194 9.47 8.72 12.63
CA ASN A 194 10.25 8.52 13.85
C ASN A 194 10.94 7.16 13.90
N VAL A 195 10.52 6.18 13.09
CA VAL A 195 11.04 4.82 13.10
C VAL A 195 11.59 4.41 11.75
N LEU A 196 10.80 4.48 10.66
CA LEU A 196 11.27 4.04 9.35
C LEU A 196 12.41 4.92 8.82
N ALA A 197 12.21 6.24 8.75
CA ALA A 197 13.16 7.16 8.11
C ALA A 197 14.56 7.09 8.76
N PRO A 198 14.71 7.15 10.09
CA PRO A 198 16.03 7.04 10.72
C PRO A 198 16.70 5.69 10.45
N ASN A 199 15.91 4.60 10.41
CA ASN A 199 16.43 3.27 10.09
C ASN A 199 16.87 3.18 8.62
N MET A 200 16.11 3.76 7.69
CA MET A 200 16.44 3.74 6.27
C MET A 200 17.69 4.58 6.00
N GLN A 201 17.79 5.75 6.62
CA GLN A 201 18.96 6.60 6.47
C GLN A 201 20.21 5.95 7.05
N LYS A 202 20.11 5.36 8.25
CA LYS A 202 21.24 4.69 8.89
C LYS A 202 21.71 3.44 8.15
N GLN A 203 20.78 2.63 7.64
CA GLN A 203 21.11 1.32 7.06
C GLN A 203 21.39 1.37 5.56
N PHE A 204 20.73 2.27 4.83
CA PHE A 204 20.74 2.32 3.37
C PHE A 204 21.10 3.69 2.80
N SER A 205 21.30 4.72 3.63
CA SER A 205 21.50 6.11 3.18
C SER A 205 20.37 6.60 2.28
N ILE A 206 19.13 6.24 2.64
CA ILE A 206 17.89 6.63 1.96
C ILE A 206 17.18 7.72 2.76
N ASP A 207 17.05 8.90 2.17
CA ASP A 207 16.22 9.98 2.69
C ASP A 207 14.73 9.61 2.56
N THR A 208 13.87 10.08 3.46
CA THR A 208 12.42 9.85 3.35
C THR A 208 11.63 11.16 3.37
N SER A 209 10.95 11.47 2.27
CA SER A 209 9.95 12.55 2.19
C SER A 209 8.56 12.01 2.51
N LEU A 210 7.87 12.64 3.46
CA LEU A 210 6.58 12.16 3.97
C LEU A 210 5.45 13.15 3.68
N TYR A 211 4.33 12.63 3.19
CA TYR A 211 3.13 13.39 2.87
C TYR A 211 1.92 12.78 3.56
N HIS A 212 1.26 13.56 4.41
CA HIS A 212 0.01 13.18 5.04
C HIS A 212 -1.16 13.60 4.15
N VAL A 213 -2.02 12.66 3.81
CA VAL A 213 -3.18 12.88 2.94
C VAL A 213 -4.43 13.09 3.79
N LYS A 214 -5.15 14.19 3.56
CA LYS A 214 -6.42 14.48 4.24
C LYS A 214 -7.48 14.86 3.20
N GLY A 215 -8.13 13.86 2.64
CA GLY A 215 -9.00 14.07 1.48
C GLY A 215 -8.16 14.54 0.29
N GLU A 216 -8.51 15.67 -0.32
CA GLU A 216 -7.73 16.25 -1.43
C GLU A 216 -6.47 17.00 -0.97
N GLU A 217 -6.32 17.30 0.31
CA GLU A 217 -5.17 18.04 0.84
C GLU A 217 -3.96 17.11 1.02
N ILE A 218 -2.81 17.53 0.49
CA ILE A 218 -1.51 16.84 0.65
C ILE A 218 -0.62 17.73 1.52
N ILE A 219 -0.36 17.31 2.75
CA ILE A 219 0.44 18.06 3.73
C ILE A 219 1.86 17.49 3.75
N ASN A 220 2.86 18.32 3.43
CA ASN A 220 4.27 17.92 3.50
C ASN A 220 4.77 17.90 4.96
N TYR A 221 5.21 16.74 5.43
CA TYR A 221 5.72 16.52 6.79
C TYR A 221 7.26 16.62 6.91
N GLY A 222 7.92 16.99 5.81
CA GLY A 222 9.35 17.18 5.68
C GLY A 222 10.06 15.98 5.05
N THR A 223 11.37 16.16 4.85
CA THR A 223 12.30 15.08 4.53
C THR A 223 13.12 14.76 5.77
N CYS A 224 13.31 13.49 6.07
CA CYS A 224 14.02 12.96 7.24
C CYS A 224 15.13 12.01 6.82
#